data_AF-U1NTB3-F1
#
_entry.id   AF-U1NTB3-F1
#
_cell.length_a   1.000
_cell.length_b   1.000
_cell.length_c   1.000
_cell.angle_alpha   90.00
_cell.angle_beta   90.00
_cell.angle_gamma   90.00
#
_symmetry.space_group_name_H-M   'P 1'
#
loop_
_entity.id
_entity.type
_entity.pdbx_description
1 polymer ?
#
loop_
_entity_poly.entity_id
_entity_poly.type
_entity_poly.pdbx_seq_one_letter_code
_entity_poly.pdbx_strand_id
1 'polypeptide(L)'
;MFKPPSVGSEKGLHQDAAYYPIRPRDHLTVWVALDEATPENGCMTVIPGAHRDGLLDHEADEYETDIVINDTRYDESDLVELPMEAGDALFTHCLVPHYTAPNTTEDWRRALIMSYMDSRSRFTKPDEELEPWVDSVHIQGEEFPGCV
;
A
#
# COMPACT_ATOMS: atom_id res chain seq x y z
N MET A 1 5.20 -5.24 7.32
CA MET A 1 6.33 -5.00 6.39
C MET A 1 7.59 -4.76 7.21
N PHE A 2 8.66 -5.48 6.93
CA PHE A 2 9.95 -5.33 7.60
C PHE A 2 11.00 -4.90 6.58
N LYS A 3 11.74 -3.82 6.87
CA LYS A 3 12.97 -3.51 6.16
C LYS A 3 14.16 -3.65 7.12
N PRO A 4 14.93 -4.74 6.99
CA PRO A 4 16.15 -4.93 7.78
C PRO A 4 17.16 -3.79 7.56
N PRO A 5 18.01 -3.51 8.56
CA PRO A 5 19.15 -2.62 8.42
C PRO A 5 20.00 -2.93 7.19
N SER A 6 20.36 -1.90 6.44
CA SER A 6 21.31 -1.89 5.31
C SER A 6 20.97 -2.75 4.09
N VAL A 7 20.10 -3.74 4.22
CA VAL A 7 19.75 -4.72 3.18
C VAL A 7 18.25 -4.76 2.89
N GLY A 8 17.46 -3.89 3.52
CA GLY A 8 16.03 -3.80 3.25
C GLY A 8 15.77 -3.36 1.81
N SER A 9 15.08 -4.19 1.03
CA SER A 9 14.83 -3.94 -0.38
C SER A 9 13.82 -2.80 -0.59
N GLU A 10 13.83 -2.22 -1.78
CA GLU A 10 12.72 -1.38 -2.22
C GLU A 10 11.41 -2.17 -2.37
N LYS A 11 10.32 -1.43 -2.43
CA LYS A 11 9.04 -1.87 -2.97
C LYS A 11 8.71 -0.89 -4.10
N GLY A 12 8.69 -1.38 -5.34
CA GLY A 12 8.56 -0.54 -6.53
C GLY A 12 7.28 0.29 -6.53
N LEU A 13 7.20 1.32 -7.38
CA LEU A 13 6.01 2.16 -7.48
C LEU A 13 4.82 1.32 -7.98
N HIS A 14 3.76 1.20 -7.18
CA HIS A 14 2.63 0.33 -7.48
C HIS A 14 1.31 0.86 -6.94
N GLN A 15 0.21 0.21 -7.33
CA GLN A 15 -1.12 0.38 -6.73
C GLN A 15 -1.55 -0.96 -6.14
N ASP A 16 -2.04 -0.97 -4.89
CA ASP A 16 -2.49 -2.19 -4.20
C ASP A 16 -3.53 -2.96 -5.03
N ALA A 17 -4.41 -2.25 -5.72
CA ALA A 17 -5.45 -2.85 -6.56
C ALA A 17 -4.93 -3.64 -7.77
N ALA A 18 -3.63 -3.61 -8.07
CA ALA A 18 -3.00 -4.49 -9.04
C ALA A 18 -2.81 -5.92 -8.49
N TYR A 19 -2.63 -6.07 -7.17
CA TYR A 19 -2.46 -7.37 -6.51
C TYR A 19 -3.80 -8.00 -6.10
N TYR A 20 -4.77 -7.16 -5.73
CA TYR A 20 -6.04 -7.64 -5.17
C TYR A 20 -7.14 -7.72 -6.22
N PRO A 21 -7.68 -8.92 -6.54
CA PRO A 21 -8.80 -9.09 -7.45
C PRO A 21 -10.12 -8.73 -6.73
N ILE A 22 -10.31 -7.45 -6.37
CA ILE A 22 -11.47 -6.95 -5.60
C ILE A 22 -12.28 -5.98 -6.46
N ARG A 23 -13.61 -6.12 -6.47
CA ARG A 23 -14.55 -5.22 -7.17
C ARG A 23 -15.77 -4.83 -6.30
N PRO A 24 -16.20 -3.54 -6.32
CA PRO A 24 -15.46 -2.39 -6.84
C PRO A 24 -14.08 -2.25 -6.18
N ARG A 25 -13.16 -1.51 -6.80
CA ARG A 25 -11.83 -1.24 -6.24
C ARG A 25 -11.95 -0.16 -5.16
N ASP A 26 -12.62 -0.55 -4.08
CA ASP A 26 -12.96 0.30 -2.96
C ASP A 26 -12.43 -0.39 -1.69
N HIS A 27 -11.10 -0.33 -1.59
CA HIS A 27 -10.36 -0.84 -0.45
C HIS A 27 -9.27 0.16 -0.05
N LEU A 28 -9.00 0.17 1.24
CA LEU A 28 -8.15 1.10 1.94
C LEU A 28 -7.07 0.31 2.67
N THR A 29 -5.84 0.79 2.58
CA THR A 29 -4.72 0.29 3.36
C THR A 29 -4.41 1.26 4.48
N VAL A 30 -4.25 0.74 5.69
CA VAL A 30 -3.76 1.45 6.87
C VAL A 30 -2.34 0.96 7.13
N TRP A 31 -1.37 1.85 6.92
CA TRP A 31 0.03 1.59 7.19
C TRP A 31 0.42 2.31 8.48
N VAL A 32 0.81 1.55 9.50
CA VAL A 32 1.20 2.08 10.81
C VAL A 32 2.69 1.94 10.98
N ALA A 33 3.38 3.06 11.20
CA ALA A 33 4.80 3.11 11.51
C ALA A 33 5.03 2.44 12.89
N LEU A 34 5.79 1.34 12.94
CA LEU A 34 6.18 0.73 14.22
C LEU A 34 7.53 1.25 14.71
N ASP A 35 8.33 1.80 13.80
CA ASP A 35 9.56 2.53 14.03
C ASP A 35 9.47 3.87 13.28
N GLU A 36 10.37 4.81 13.56
CA GLU A 36 10.52 6.01 12.76
C GLU A 36 10.78 5.67 11.28
N ALA A 37 10.07 6.33 10.38
CA ALA A 37 10.21 6.16 8.95
C ALA A 37 10.71 7.47 8.33
N THR A 38 11.91 7.42 7.76
CA THR A 38 12.58 8.54 7.09
C THR A 38 12.79 8.20 5.61
N PRO A 39 13.14 9.18 4.75
CA PRO A 39 13.51 8.90 3.37
C PRO A 39 14.63 7.83 3.25
N GLU A 40 15.65 7.89 4.12
CA GLU A 40 16.83 7.03 4.06
C GLU A 40 16.57 5.57 4.49
N ASN A 41 15.58 5.35 5.35
CA ASN A 41 15.16 4.02 5.80
C ASN A 41 13.91 3.50 5.08
N GLY A 42 13.44 4.24 4.07
CA GLY A 42 12.36 3.86 3.17
C GLY A 42 10.97 4.12 3.73
N CYS A 43 10.67 5.37 4.09
CA CYS A 43 9.31 5.84 4.37
C CYS A 43 8.37 5.68 3.17
N MET A 44 7.08 5.86 3.41
CA MET A 44 6.08 5.84 2.34
C MET A 44 6.28 7.04 1.43
N THR A 45 6.25 6.82 0.12
CA THR A 45 6.21 7.87 -0.90
C THR A 45 4.96 7.66 -1.74
N VAL A 46 4.24 8.72 -2.06
CA VAL A 46 2.96 8.62 -2.79
C VAL A 46 2.91 9.60 -3.95
N ILE A 47 1.98 9.37 -4.87
CA ILE A 47 1.54 10.38 -5.85
C ILE A 47 0.16 10.89 -5.43
N PRO A 48 0.06 12.08 -4.80
CA PRO A 48 -1.21 12.60 -4.30
C PRO A 48 -2.24 12.81 -5.42
N GLY A 49 -3.47 12.38 -5.19
CA GLY A 49 -4.58 12.59 -6.13
C GLY A 49 -4.67 11.59 -7.30
N ALA A 50 -3.59 10.88 -7.63
CA ALA A 50 -3.54 9.95 -8.76
C ALA A 50 -4.52 8.76 -8.65
N HIS A 51 -5.03 8.44 -7.46
CA HIS A 51 -6.10 7.45 -7.28
C HIS A 51 -7.37 7.74 -8.07
N ARG A 52 -7.59 8.99 -8.50
CA ARG A 52 -8.72 9.41 -9.32
C ARG A 52 -8.61 9.00 -10.79
N ASP A 53 -7.40 8.64 -11.22
CA ASP A 53 -7.13 8.24 -12.60
C ASP A 53 -7.43 6.77 -12.87
N GLY A 54 -7.83 6.02 -11.84
CA GLY A 54 -8.09 4.59 -11.95
C GLY A 54 -6.83 3.74 -11.73
N LEU A 55 -6.89 2.48 -12.18
CA LEU A 55 -5.72 1.61 -12.16
C LEU A 55 -4.86 1.94 -13.38
N LEU A 56 -3.60 2.30 -13.15
CA LEU A 56 -2.59 2.53 -14.17
C LEU A 56 -2.14 1.21 -14.79
N ASP A 57 -1.39 1.27 -15.87
CA ASP A 57 -0.79 0.08 -16.46
C ASP A 57 0.37 -0.41 -15.59
N HIS A 58 0.37 -1.71 -15.30
CA HIS A 58 1.40 -2.41 -14.52
C HIS A 58 2.05 -3.52 -15.33
N GLU A 59 3.29 -3.82 -15.00
CA GLU A 59 4.02 -4.99 -15.45
C GLU A 59 4.70 -5.71 -14.27
N ALA A 60 5.03 -6.97 -14.46
CA ALA A 60 5.88 -7.66 -13.51
C ALA A 60 7.30 -7.08 -13.59
N ASP A 61 7.97 -6.96 -12.44
CA ASP A 61 9.39 -6.64 -12.43
C ASP A 61 10.25 -7.75 -13.08
N GLU A 62 11.55 -7.49 -13.28
CA GLU A 62 12.47 -8.41 -13.98
C GLU A 62 12.49 -9.82 -13.40
N TYR A 63 12.22 -9.96 -12.09
CA TYR A 63 12.27 -11.22 -11.36
C TYR A 63 10.88 -11.81 -11.04
N GLU A 64 9.81 -11.19 -11.55
CA GLU A 64 8.41 -11.52 -11.25
C GLU A 64 8.10 -11.56 -9.74
N THR A 65 8.87 -10.82 -8.95
CA THR A 65 8.70 -10.66 -7.51
C THR A 65 7.80 -9.49 -7.15
N ASP A 66 7.63 -8.55 -8.08
CA ASP A 66 6.84 -7.35 -7.87
C ASP A 66 5.97 -6.98 -9.08
N ILE A 67 4.94 -6.16 -8.85
CA ILE A 67 4.07 -5.59 -9.88
C ILE A 67 4.27 -4.07 -9.83
N VAL A 68 4.92 -3.51 -10.85
CA VAL A 68 5.33 -2.11 -10.91
C VAL A 68 4.55 -1.36 -11.98
N ILE A 69 4.31 -0.07 -11.75
CA ILE A 69 3.67 0.81 -12.74
C ILE A 69 4.64 1.00 -13.92
N ASN A 70 4.16 0.81 -15.15
CA ASN A 70 4.88 1.16 -16.38
C ASN A 70 4.28 2.38 -17.12
N ASP A 71 3.21 2.95 -16.57
CA ASP A 71 2.58 4.18 -17.09
C ASP A 71 3.55 5.37 -16.92
N THR A 72 3.66 6.19 -17.97
CA THR A 72 4.60 7.33 -18.06
C THR A 72 3.97 8.67 -17.71
N ARG A 73 2.73 8.67 -17.19
CA ARG A 73 1.98 9.89 -16.84
C ARG A 73 2.57 10.68 -15.67
N TYR A 74 3.28 10.00 -14.78
CA TYR A 74 3.87 10.59 -13.59
C TYR A 74 5.38 10.42 -13.63
N ASP A 75 6.09 11.39 -13.06
CA ASP A 75 7.54 11.36 -12.92
C ASP A 75 7.98 11.59 -11.46
N GLU A 76 9.29 11.61 -11.22
CA GLU A 76 9.84 11.77 -9.87
C GLU A 76 9.39 13.07 -9.18
N SER A 77 9.02 14.11 -9.93
CA SER A 77 8.55 15.38 -9.36
C SER A 77 7.14 15.33 -8.79
N ASP A 78 6.36 14.30 -9.14
CA ASP A 78 5.03 14.05 -8.60
C ASP A 78 5.05 13.27 -7.27
N LEU A 79 6.21 12.69 -6.94
CA LEU A 79 6.40 11.90 -5.72
C LEU A 79 6.50 12.80 -4.49
N VAL A 80 5.75 12.43 -3.45
CA VAL A 80 5.78 13.08 -2.14
C VAL A 80 6.16 12.05 -1.09
N GLU A 81 7.32 12.22 -0.48
CA GLU A 81 7.78 11.45 0.67
C GLU A 81 6.97 11.82 1.91
N LEU A 82 6.67 10.81 2.73
CA LEU A 82 5.90 10.94 3.96
C LEU A 82 6.73 10.38 5.12
N PRO A 83 7.70 11.14 5.66
CA PRO A 83 8.37 10.78 6.91
C PRO A 83 7.34 10.71 8.05
N MET A 84 7.50 9.73 8.94
CA MET A 84 6.52 9.42 9.98
C MET A 84 7.22 9.01 11.28
N GLU A 85 6.68 9.42 12.41
CA GLU A 85 7.13 8.96 13.73
C GLU A 85 6.53 7.59 14.05
N ALA A 86 7.15 6.86 14.99
CA ALA A 86 6.59 5.60 15.47
C ALA A 86 5.20 5.83 16.10
N GLY A 87 4.20 5.10 15.60
CA GLY A 87 2.79 5.22 15.99
C GLY A 87 1.93 6.01 15.00
N ASP A 88 2.52 6.77 14.08
CA ASP A 88 1.77 7.44 13.03
C ASP A 88 1.11 6.43 12.09
N ALA A 89 -0.04 6.81 11.53
CA ALA A 89 -0.80 6.00 10.60
C ALA A 89 -1.09 6.75 9.29
N LEU A 90 -0.83 6.09 8.17
CA LEU A 90 -1.16 6.55 6.83
C LEU A 90 -2.31 5.71 6.28
N PHE A 91 -3.33 6.39 5.79
CA PHE A 91 -4.48 5.78 5.13
C PHE A 91 -4.39 6.03 3.63
N THR A 92 -4.31 4.97 2.82
CA THR A 92 -4.23 5.07 1.36
C THR A 92 -5.37 4.32 0.69
N HIS A 93 -6.00 4.96 -0.28
CA HIS A 93 -6.89 4.25 -1.20
C HIS A 93 -6.05 3.30 -2.05
N CYS A 94 -6.57 2.13 -2.41
CA CYS A 94 -5.85 1.11 -3.19
C CYS A 94 -5.40 1.50 -4.60
N LEU A 95 -5.82 2.69 -5.04
CA LEU A 95 -5.45 3.28 -6.32
C LEU A 95 -4.42 4.40 -6.15
N VAL A 96 -3.97 4.72 -4.94
CA VAL A 96 -2.86 5.68 -4.77
C VAL A 96 -1.57 4.98 -5.20
N PRO A 97 -0.87 5.46 -6.24
CA PRO A 97 0.48 5.00 -6.54
C PRO A 97 1.39 5.30 -5.35
N HIS A 98 2.12 4.30 -4.89
CA HIS A 98 3.02 4.45 -3.77
C HIS A 98 4.25 3.55 -3.87
N TYR A 99 5.30 3.97 -3.18
CA TYR A 99 6.66 3.45 -3.26
C TYR A 99 7.30 3.46 -1.87
N THR A 100 8.27 2.58 -1.63
CA THR A 100 9.18 2.73 -0.49
C THR A 100 10.62 2.41 -0.89
N ALA A 101 11.55 3.32 -0.63
CA ALA A 101 12.97 3.17 -0.95
C ALA A 101 13.66 2.06 -0.14
N PRO A 102 14.81 1.52 -0.58
CA PRO A 102 15.60 0.59 0.22
C PRO A 102 15.93 1.18 1.61
N ASN A 103 16.10 0.32 2.61
CA ASN A 103 16.62 0.76 3.90
C ASN A 103 18.16 0.72 3.87
N THR A 104 18.76 1.91 3.82
CA THR A 104 20.22 2.07 3.80
C THR A 104 20.83 2.34 5.18
N THR A 105 19.99 2.46 6.22
CA THR A 105 20.40 2.79 7.58
C THR A 105 20.82 1.54 8.38
N GLU A 106 21.29 1.74 9.61
CA GLU A 106 21.66 0.65 10.53
C GLU A 106 20.50 0.17 11.42
N ASP A 107 19.34 0.81 11.30
CA ASP A 107 18.15 0.55 12.11
C ASP A 107 17.07 -0.21 11.33
N TRP A 108 16.18 -0.88 12.06
CA TRP A 108 15.02 -1.54 11.46
C TRP A 108 13.96 -0.50 11.10
N ARG A 109 13.28 -0.71 9.96
CA ARG A 109 12.04 0.01 9.64
C ARG A 109 10.89 -0.98 9.50
N ARG A 110 10.05 -1.05 10.53
CA ARG A 110 8.90 -1.97 10.58
C ARG A 110 7.60 -1.21 10.48
N ALA A 111 6.61 -1.85 9.86
CA ALA A 111 5.26 -1.33 9.78
C ALA A 111 4.22 -2.44 9.85
N LEU A 112 3.10 -2.13 10.49
CA LEU A 112 1.90 -2.96 10.44
C LEU A 112 1.02 -2.47 9.28
N ILE A 113 0.52 -3.41 8.49
CA ILE A 113 -0.37 -3.10 7.37
C ILE A 113 -1.68 -3.83 7.61
N MET A 114 -2.78 -3.07 7.57
CA MET A 114 -4.14 -3.59 7.63
C MET A 114 -4.89 -3.14 6.39
N SER A 115 -5.63 -4.03 5.75
CA SER A 115 -6.44 -3.69 4.58
C SER A 115 -7.92 -3.87 4.91
N TYR A 116 -8.72 -2.90 4.49
CA TYR A 116 -10.16 -2.85 4.69
C TYR A 116 -10.82 -2.66 3.33
N MET A 117 -11.98 -3.25 3.11
CA MET A 117 -12.77 -3.00 1.90
C MET A 117 -14.23 -2.73 2.26
N ASP A 118 -14.95 -1.97 1.43
CA ASP A 118 -16.39 -1.76 1.63
C ASP A 118 -17.12 -3.11 1.66
N SER A 119 -18.13 -3.24 2.52
CA SER A 119 -18.96 -4.45 2.65
C SER A 119 -19.68 -4.87 1.36
N ARG A 120 -19.71 -4.02 0.33
CA ARG A 120 -20.23 -4.26 -1.03
C ARG A 120 -19.16 -4.77 -1.99
N SER A 121 -17.88 -4.66 -1.64
CA SER A 121 -16.75 -5.19 -2.40
C SER A 121 -16.64 -6.69 -2.28
N ARG A 122 -16.23 -7.38 -3.35
CA ARG A 122 -16.07 -8.83 -3.41
C ARG A 122 -14.76 -9.20 -4.08
N PHE A 123 -14.15 -10.29 -3.63
CA PHE A 123 -13.14 -10.96 -4.43
C PHE A 123 -13.78 -11.49 -5.71
N THR A 124 -13.13 -11.27 -6.84
CA THR A 124 -13.62 -11.72 -8.16
C THR A 124 -13.05 -13.06 -8.58
N LYS A 125 -12.05 -13.58 -7.85
CA LYS A 125 -11.62 -14.96 -8.02
C LYS A 125 -12.67 -15.89 -7.40
N PRO A 126 -12.93 -17.06 -8.01
CA PRO A 126 -13.76 -18.10 -7.38
C PRO A 126 -13.21 -18.48 -6.00
N ASP A 127 -14.09 -18.84 -5.06
CA ASP A 127 -13.70 -19.28 -3.72
C ASP A 127 -12.75 -20.49 -3.76
N GLU A 128 -12.85 -21.32 -4.81
CA GLU A 128 -11.97 -22.48 -5.05
C GLU A 128 -10.51 -22.09 -5.35
N GLU A 129 -10.28 -20.85 -5.80
CA GLU A 129 -8.94 -20.29 -6.04
C GLU A 129 -8.42 -19.49 -4.84
N LEU A 130 -9.25 -19.27 -3.81
CA LEU A 130 -8.80 -18.63 -2.58
C LEU A 130 -8.12 -19.66 -1.69
N GLU A 131 -6.95 -19.30 -1.19
CA GLU A 131 -6.27 -20.13 -0.23
C GLU A 131 -7.13 -20.26 1.05
N PRO A 132 -7.18 -21.44 1.72
CA PRO A 132 -8.08 -21.68 2.85
C PRO A 132 -7.87 -20.76 4.07
N TRP A 133 -6.73 -20.08 4.14
CA TRP A 133 -6.40 -19.13 5.21
C TRP A 133 -6.74 -17.68 4.85
N VAL A 134 -7.22 -17.42 3.63
CA VAL A 134 -7.76 -16.10 3.26
C VAL A 134 -9.12 -15.97 3.93
N ASP A 135 -9.13 -15.30 5.07
CA ASP A 135 -10.34 -14.97 5.81
C ASP A 135 -10.53 -13.45 5.82
N SER A 136 -11.77 -13.01 5.81
CA SER A 136 -12.14 -11.60 5.96
C SER A 136 -13.08 -11.47 7.14
N VAL A 137 -12.62 -10.74 8.17
CA VAL A 137 -13.45 -10.46 9.33
C VAL A 137 -14.35 -9.27 9.01
N HIS A 138 -15.67 -9.45 9.12
CA HIS A 138 -16.59 -8.33 9.03
C HIS A 138 -16.39 -7.42 10.24
N ILE A 139 -16.00 -6.18 10.00
CA ILE A 139 -15.86 -5.16 11.03
C ILE A 139 -17.00 -4.15 10.82
N GLN A 140 -17.84 -3.98 11.83
CA GLN A 140 -18.91 -2.98 11.86
C GLN A 140 -18.74 -2.11 13.11
N GLY A 141 -18.91 -0.81 12.94
CA GLY A 141 -18.88 0.16 14.03
C GLY A 141 -20.20 0.93 14.16
N GLU A 142 -20.23 1.83 15.14
CA GLU A 142 -21.28 2.85 15.27
C GLU A 142 -20.80 4.14 14.62
N GLU A 143 -21.66 4.79 13.84
CA GLU A 143 -21.41 6.13 13.32
C GLU A 143 -21.67 7.15 14.44
N PHE A 144 -20.70 8.02 14.71
CA PHE A 144 -20.84 9.10 15.69
C PHE A 144 -21.01 10.43 14.94
N PRO A 145 -22.22 11.04 14.94
CA PRO A 145 -22.45 12.29 14.22
C PRO A 145 -21.46 13.38 14.63
N GLY A 146 -20.73 13.94 13.67
CA GLY A 146 -19.77 15.03 13.89
C GLY A 146 -18.35 14.58 14.23
N CYS A 147 -18.10 13.28 14.34
CA CYS A 147 -16.78 12.70 14.09
C CYS A 147 -16.67 12.42 12.58
N VAL A 148 -15.43 12.34 12.07
CA VAL A 148 -15.10 12.21 10.63
C VAL A 148 -16.07 11.32 9.85
#